data_AF-A0A7J7G8Q7-F1
#
_entry.id   AF-A0A7J7G8Q7-F1
#
_cell.length_a   1.000
_cell.length_b   1.000
_cell.length_c   1.000
_cell.angle_alpha   90.00
_cell.angle_beta   90.00
_cell.angle_gamma   90.00
#
_symmetry.space_group_name_H-M   'P 1'
#
loop_
_entity.id
_entity.type
_entity.pdbx_description
1 polymer ?
#
loop_
_entity_poly.entity_id
_entity_poly.type
_entity_poly.pdbx_seq_one_letter_code
_entity_poly.pdbx_strand_id
1 'polypeptide(L)'
;MRPVFVLLGIEARGFIFGPPIALAIGAKFVPLRKPRKLPVLKSCGDVVLFIFGAAKVISEKYILEYGTDCLEMHVGAVEPDERALVVDDLIATGGTLCAAMNLLGTLL
;
A
#
# COMPACT_ATOMS: atom_id res chain seq x y z
N MET A 1 -23.01 2.73 12.62
CA MET A 1 -21.76 3.34 12.13
C MET A 1 -21.33 2.56 10.89
N ARG A 2 -21.04 3.21 9.75
CA ARG A 2 -20.47 2.49 8.59
C ARG A 2 -19.04 2.07 8.96
N PRO A 3 -18.58 0.86 8.61
CA PRO A 3 -17.20 0.48 8.87
C PRO A 3 -16.24 1.42 8.14
N VAL A 4 -15.17 1.86 8.81
CA VAL A 4 -14.09 2.60 8.16
C VAL A 4 -13.27 1.58 7.37
N PHE A 5 -13.34 1.68 6.05
CA PHE A 5 -12.58 0.82 5.15
C PHE A 5 -11.36 1.58 4.63
N VAL A 6 -10.23 0.89 4.54
CA VAL A 6 -9.07 1.34 3.79
C VAL A 6 -8.83 0.36 2.64
N LEU A 7 -8.69 0.89 1.43
CA LEU A 7 -8.48 0.07 0.25
C LEU A 7 -7.01 0.10 -0.16
N LEU A 8 -6.37 -1.07 -0.16
CA LEU A 8 -5.00 -1.22 -0.61
C LEU A 8 -4.99 -1.79 -2.03
N GLY A 9 -4.24 -1.16 -2.93
CA GLY A 9 -3.98 -1.69 -4.27
C GLY A 9 -2.55 -2.18 -4.37
N ILE A 10 -2.33 -3.29 -5.07
CA ILE A 10 -0.98 -3.74 -5.46
C ILE A 10 -0.64 -3.15 -6.84
N GLU A 11 0.54 -2.57 -6.97
CA GLU A 11 0.90 -1.93 -8.25
C GLU A 11 1.11 -2.95 -9.39
N ALA A 12 0.96 -2.55 -10.66
CA ALA A 12 0.31 -1.32 -11.13
C ALA A 12 -1.14 -1.59 -11.58
N ARG A 13 -1.46 -2.83 -11.96
CA ARG A 13 -2.76 -3.19 -12.54
C ARG A 13 -3.86 -3.22 -11.48
N GLY A 14 -3.56 -3.58 -10.23
CA GLY A 14 -4.48 -3.39 -9.12
C GLY A 14 -4.95 -1.94 -8.95
N PHE A 15 -4.19 -0.95 -9.43
CA PHE A 15 -4.58 0.47 -9.38
C PHE A 15 -5.64 0.86 -10.41
N ILE A 16 -5.96 -0.02 -11.37
CA ILE A 16 -7.06 0.20 -12.30
C ILE A 16 -8.40 0.02 -11.56
N PHE A 17 -8.44 -0.90 -10.60
CA PHE A 17 -9.64 -1.24 -9.83
C PHE A 17 -9.70 -0.55 -8.47
N GLY A 18 -8.55 -0.38 -7.80
CA GLY A 18 -8.45 0.15 -6.45
C GLY A 18 -9.10 1.54 -6.28
N PRO A 19 -8.55 2.62 -6.86
CA PRO A 19 -9.07 3.97 -6.66
C PRO A 19 -10.57 4.14 -6.98
N PRO A 20 -11.13 3.58 -8.08
CA PRO A 20 -12.58 3.61 -8.32
C PRO A 20 -13.40 2.91 -7.23
N ILE A 21 -12.95 1.76 -6.73
CA ILE A 21 -13.62 1.04 -5.63
C ILE A 21 -13.56 1.88 -4.34
N ALA A 22 -12.38 2.44 -4.02
CA ALA A 22 -12.19 3.26 -2.82
C ALA A 22 -13.12 4.47 -2.82
N LEU A 23 -13.21 5.15 -3.98
CA LEU A 23 -14.12 6.27 -4.18
C LEU A 23 -15.58 5.86 -4.00
N ALA A 24 -15.99 4.72 -4.58
CA ALA A 24 -17.37 4.23 -4.50
C ALA A 24 -17.81 3.87 -3.07
N ILE A 25 -16.89 3.37 -2.24
CA ILE A 25 -17.19 2.99 -0.85
C ILE A 25 -16.87 4.09 0.18
N GLY A 26 -16.33 5.24 -0.27
CA GLY A 26 -15.93 6.34 0.62
C GLY A 26 -14.72 5.99 1.50
N ALA A 27 -13.80 5.16 1.01
CA ALA A 27 -12.57 4.76 1.66
C ALA A 27 -11.36 5.56 1.15
N LYS A 28 -10.32 5.67 1.96
CA LYS A 28 -9.00 6.12 1.47
C LYS A 28 -8.33 4.98 0.68
N PHE A 29 -7.55 5.36 -0.33
CA PHE A 29 -6.77 4.42 -1.14
C PHE A 29 -5.29 4.47 -0.74
N VAL A 30 -4.69 3.31 -0.49
CA VAL A 30 -3.29 3.14 -0.12
C VAL A 30 -2.57 2.32 -1.20
N PRO A 31 -1.60 2.91 -1.91
CA PRO A 31 -0.83 2.19 -2.92
C PRO A 31 0.28 1.35 -2.27
N LEU A 32 0.34 0.06 -2.60
CA LEU A 32 1.47 -0.83 -2.33
C LEU A 32 2.34 -0.90 -3.58
N ARG A 33 3.61 -0.54 -3.46
CA ARG A 33 4.49 -0.37 -4.64
C ARG A 33 5.83 -1.06 -4.48
N LYS A 34 6.51 -1.34 -5.60
CA LYS A 34 7.90 -1.80 -5.54
C LYS A 34 8.82 -0.71 -4.96
N PRO A 35 10.03 -1.09 -4.54
CA PRO A 35 10.95 -0.16 -3.90
C PRO A 35 11.21 1.13 -4.66
N ARG A 36 11.32 2.23 -3.91
CA ARG A 36 11.67 3.57 -4.42
C ARG A 36 10.61 4.21 -5.32
N LYS A 37 9.39 3.66 -5.37
CA LYS A 37 8.26 4.22 -6.12
C LYS A 37 7.34 5.09 -5.27
N LEU A 38 7.35 4.92 -3.96
CA LEU A 38 6.64 5.79 -3.02
C LEU A 38 7.49 7.03 -2.71
N PRO A 39 6.92 8.24 -2.71
CA PRO A 39 7.62 9.44 -2.28
C PRO A 39 8.08 9.31 -0.82
N VAL A 40 9.33 9.61 -0.55
CA VAL A 40 9.90 9.68 0.82
C VAL A 40 10.59 11.03 0.98
N LEU A 41 10.39 11.71 2.11
CA LEU A 41 11.16 12.91 2.44
C LEU A 41 12.58 12.46 2.75
N LYS A 42 13.52 12.81 1.87
CA LYS A 42 14.91 12.93 2.29
C LYS A 42 15.03 14.29 2.96
N SER A 43 15.58 14.34 4.17
CA SER A 43 15.99 15.59 4.81
C SER A 43 16.96 16.32 3.88
N CYS A 44 16.46 17.26 3.06
CA CYS A 44 17.23 18.26 2.33
C CYS A 44 16.27 19.31 1.73
N GLY A 45 16.24 20.52 2.32
CA GLY A 45 15.76 21.74 1.66
C GLY A 45 14.27 22.09 1.85
N ASP A 46 14.05 23.33 2.26
CA ASP A 46 12.79 23.96 2.64
C ASP A 46 11.80 24.14 1.46
N VAL A 47 10.98 23.14 1.15
CA VAL A 47 9.55 23.32 0.74
C VAL A 47 8.82 22.01 1.05
N VAL A 48 8.06 21.99 2.14
CA VAL A 48 7.19 20.85 2.48
C VAL A 48 6.00 20.89 1.52
N LEU A 49 6.00 20.02 0.51
CA LEU A 49 4.83 19.81 -0.33
C LEU A 49 3.76 19.09 0.52
N PHE A 50 2.93 19.90 1.18
CA PHE A 50 1.84 19.51 2.09
C PHE A 50 0.72 18.68 1.45
N ILE A 51 0.84 18.27 0.18
CA ILE A 51 -0.19 17.50 -0.53
C ILE A 51 -0.02 15.98 -0.34
N PHE A 52 1.18 15.51 0.00
CA PHE A 52 1.42 14.14 0.44
C PHE A 52 2.52 14.16 1.50
N GLY A 53 2.15 14.12 2.78
CA GLY A 53 3.11 14.04 3.89
C GLY A 53 4.08 12.89 3.63
N ALA A 54 5.35 13.19 3.37
CA ALA A 54 6.25 12.15 2.92
C ALA A 54 6.66 11.29 4.11
N ALA A 55 6.02 10.13 4.19
CA ALA A 55 6.14 9.20 5.29
C ALA A 55 7.29 8.22 5.05
N LYS A 56 7.87 7.72 6.16
CA LYS A 56 8.76 6.55 6.15
C LYS A 56 8.04 5.38 5.45
N VAL A 57 8.78 4.52 4.75
CA VAL A 57 8.25 3.28 4.16
C VAL A 57 8.67 2.06 4.97
N ILE A 58 7.79 1.06 5.04
CA ILE A 58 8.10 -0.31 5.45
C ILE A 58 8.06 -1.21 4.22
N SER A 59 8.78 -2.33 4.26
CA SER A 59 9.04 -3.15 3.09
C SER A 59 8.96 -4.65 3.41
N GLU A 60 8.29 -5.42 2.57
CA GLU A 60 8.18 -6.88 2.69
C GLU A 60 8.67 -7.58 1.43
N LYS A 61 9.55 -8.56 1.62
CA LYS A 61 10.10 -9.37 0.52
C LYS A 61 9.19 -10.55 0.21
N TYR A 62 9.10 -10.93 -1.05
CA TYR A 62 8.42 -12.13 -1.49
C TYR A 62 9.22 -12.87 -2.56
N ILE A 63 8.96 -14.16 -2.69
CA ILE A 63 9.68 -15.08 -3.57
C ILE A 63 8.99 -15.10 -4.93
N LEU A 64 9.79 -15.06 -6.00
CA LEU A 64 9.37 -15.27 -7.38
C LEU A 64 9.82 -16.67 -7.84
N GLU A 65 9.38 -17.10 -9.03
CA GLU A 65 9.93 -18.31 -9.65
C GLU A 65 11.46 -18.24 -9.79
N TYR A 66 11.95 -17.05 -10.14
CA TYR A 66 13.38 -16.74 -10.24
C TYR A 66 13.71 -15.50 -9.41
N GLY A 67 14.11 -15.73 -8.16
CA GLY A 67 14.62 -14.69 -7.26
C GLY A 67 13.60 -14.16 -6.28
N THR A 68 13.76 -12.89 -5.90
CA THR A 68 12.92 -12.21 -4.91
C THR A 68 12.62 -10.80 -5.36
N ASP A 69 11.47 -10.30 -4.95
CA ASP A 69 11.09 -8.90 -5.13
C ASP A 69 10.54 -8.37 -3.80
N CYS A 70 10.17 -7.09 -3.76
CA CYS A 70 9.78 -6.40 -2.54
C CYS A 70 8.56 -5.51 -2.78
N LEU A 71 7.76 -5.34 -1.74
CA LEU A 71 6.59 -4.46 -1.72
C LEU A 71 6.75 -3.46 -0.57
N GLU A 72 6.45 -2.19 -0.82
CA GLU A 72 6.55 -1.09 0.13
C GLU A 72 5.20 -0.44 0.39
N MET A 73 5.02 0.05 1.62
CA MET A 73 3.88 0.84 2.07
C MET A 73 4.35 1.99 2.97
N HIS A 74 3.67 3.14 2.92
CA HIS A 74 3.91 4.22 3.88
C HIS A 74 3.50 3.83 5.30
N VAL A 75 4.35 4.16 6.27
CA VAL A 75 4.04 4.02 7.70
C VAL A 75 2.87 4.93 8.06
N GLY A 76 1.88 4.40 8.78
CA GLY A 76 0.66 5.14 9.12
C GLY A 76 -0.34 5.27 7.97
N ALA A 77 -0.11 4.61 6.83
CA ALA A 77 -1.11 4.58 5.75
C ALA A 77 -2.39 3.83 6.16
N VAL A 78 -2.28 2.90 7.11
CA VAL A 78 -3.39 2.14 7.70
C VAL A 78 -3.32 2.29 9.21
N GLU A 79 -4.46 2.58 9.85
CA GLU A 79 -4.59 2.72 11.29
C GLU A 79 -5.20 1.43 11.92
N PRO A 80 -4.89 1.09 13.18
CA PRO A 80 -5.29 -0.20 13.79
C PRO A 80 -6.79 -0.49 13.85
N ASP A 81 -7.65 0.53 13.83
CA ASP A 81 -9.10 0.41 13.86
C ASP A 81 -9.74 0.36 12.46
N GLU A 82 -8.94 0.51 11.39
CA GLU A 82 -9.41 0.45 10.02
C GLU A 82 -9.52 -0.99 9.51
N ARG A 83 -10.60 -1.27 8.75
CA ARG A 83 -10.73 -2.54 8.05
C ARG A 83 -10.11 -2.45 6.67
N ALA A 84 -9.02 -3.18 6.48
CA ALA A 84 -8.29 -3.23 5.22
C ALA A 84 -8.95 -4.18 4.20
N LEU A 85 -9.09 -3.71 2.96
CA LEU A 85 -9.43 -4.51 1.79
C LEU A 85 -8.30 -4.40 0.77
N VAL A 86 -7.66 -5.53 0.44
CA VAL A 86 -6.59 -5.58 -0.57
C VAL A 86 -7.18 -5.98 -1.91
N VAL A 87 -6.85 -5.24 -2.98
CA VAL A 87 -7.32 -5.47 -4.34
C VAL A 87 -6.13 -5.61 -5.28
N ASP A 88 -6.24 -6.61 -6.16
CA ASP A 88 -5.35 -6.82 -7.30
C ASP A 88 -6.19 -7.22 -8.52
N ASP A 89 -5.61 -7.14 -9.72
CA ASP A 89 -6.31 -7.56 -10.93
C ASP A 89 -6.46 -9.08 -11.03
N LEU A 90 -5.44 -9.82 -10.60
CA LEU A 90 -5.43 -11.29 -10.63
C LEU A 90 -4.51 -11.85 -9.54
N ILE A 91 -5.00 -12.86 -8.82
CA ILE A 91 -4.18 -13.63 -7.87
C ILE A 91 -3.64 -14.87 -8.59
N ALA A 92 -2.32 -14.96 -8.72
CA ALA A 92 -1.64 -16.13 -9.28
C ALA A 92 -1.11 -17.04 -8.16
N THR A 93 0.16 -16.88 -7.77
CA THR A 93 0.77 -17.65 -6.67
C THR A 93 0.40 -17.11 -5.29
N GLY A 94 -0.12 -15.88 -5.21
CA GLY A 94 -0.45 -15.19 -3.97
C GLY A 94 0.74 -14.57 -3.24
N GLY A 95 1.97 -14.65 -3.76
CA GLY A 95 3.16 -14.12 -3.08
C GLY A 95 3.10 -12.61 -2.79
N THR A 96 2.60 -11.83 -3.74
CA THR A 96 2.38 -10.37 -3.58
C THR A 96 1.28 -10.07 -2.55
N LEU A 97 0.21 -10.86 -2.54
CA LEU A 97 -0.88 -10.72 -1.57
C LEU A 97 -0.40 -11.05 -0.15
N CYS A 98 0.38 -12.12 0.03
CA CYS A 98 0.99 -12.43 1.32
C CYS A 98 1.92 -11.31 1.81
N ALA A 99 2.75 -10.73 0.93
CA ALA A 99 3.57 -9.59 1.28
C ALA A 99 2.73 -8.38 1.72
N ALA A 100 1.62 -8.10 1.03
CA ALA A 100 0.66 -7.07 1.42
C ALA A 100 0.05 -7.34 2.81
N MET A 101 -0.33 -8.59 3.10
CA MET A 101 -0.87 -8.96 4.42
C MET A 101 0.18 -8.85 5.53
N ASN A 102 1.44 -9.18 5.26
CA ASN A 102 2.53 -9.01 6.23
C ASN A 102 2.83 -7.53 6.51
N LEU A 103 2.79 -6.67 5.49
CA LEU A 103 2.89 -5.21 5.66
C LEU A 103 1.79 -4.66 6.57
N LEU A 104 0.56 -5.17 6.43
CA LEU A 104 -0.56 -4.84 7.31
C LEU A 104 -0.36 -5.39 8.73
N GLY A 105 0.09 -6.64 8.85
CA GLY A 105 0.33 -7.29 10.15
C GLY A 105 1.46 -6.65 10.96
N THR A 106 2.39 -5.94 10.31
CA THR A 106 3.46 -5.18 10.99
C THR A 106 2.92 -3.92 11.70
N LEU A 107 1.68 -3.52 11.42
CA LEU A 107 1.01 -2.35 12.01
C LEU A 107 0.04 -2.69 13.15
N LEU A 108 -0.21 -3.97 13.43
CA LEU A 108 -1.07 -4.48 14.51
C LEU A 108 -0.22 -5.04 15.68
#